data_AF-A0A3S3PTB0-F1
#
_entry.id   AF-A0A3S3PTB0-F1
#
_cell.length_a   1.000
_cell.length_b   1.000
_cell.length_c   1.000
_cell.angle_alpha   90.00
_cell.angle_beta   90.00
_cell.angle_gamma   90.00
#
_symmetry.space_group_name_H-M   'P 1'
#
loop_
_entity.id
_entity.type
_entity.pdbx_description
1 polymer ?
#
loop_
_entity_poly.entity_id
_entity_poly.type
_entity_poly.pdbx_seq_one_letter_code
_entity_poly.pdbx_strand_id
1 'polypeptide(L)' 'MMGESFHFKLRGAIYEVIPEEENTYTIFKMGAEYLQILKNSNHKWMRIDYKTDLPVVEENDEVEDIGAVIDQHFLK' A
#
# COMPACT_ATOMS: atom_id res chain seq x y z
N MET A 1 -8.28 -13.96 -0.74
CA MET A 1 -8.70 -13.89 0.67
C MET A 1 -8.47 -12.46 1.11
N MET A 2 -9.47 -11.83 1.74
CA MET A 2 -9.25 -10.58 2.47
C MET A 2 -8.29 -10.88 3.63
N GLY A 3 -7.12 -10.25 3.64
CA GLY A 3 -6.17 -10.36 4.74
C GLY A 3 -6.61 -9.53 5.95
N GLU A 4 -6.03 -9.79 7.12
CA GLU A 4 -6.23 -8.93 8.30
C GLU A 4 -5.57 -7.57 8.05
N SER A 5 -6.23 -6.47 8.46
CA SER A 5 -5.60 -5.16 8.43
C SER A 5 -4.52 -5.09 9.51
N PHE A 6 -3.50 -4.26 9.28
CA PHE A 6 -2.42 -4.10 10.26
C PHE A 6 -1.89 -2.67 10.29
N HIS A 7 -1.31 -2.33 11.43
CA HIS A 7 -0.76 -1.01 11.70
C HIS A 7 0.77 -1.06 11.75
N PHE A 8 1.42 0.02 11.30
CA PHE A 8 2.86 0.19 11.45
C PHE A 8 3.24 1.67 11.55
N LYS A 9 4.47 1.93 12.00
CA LYS A 9 5.05 3.28 12.08
C LYS A 9 6.15 3.44 11.06
N LEU A 10 6.08 4.49 10.26
CA LEU A 10 7.08 4.83 9.23
C LEU A 10 7.21 6.34 9.14
N ARG A 11 8.44 6.87 9.01
CA ARG A 11 8.71 8.31 8.81
C ARG A 11 7.98 9.25 9.79
N GLY A 12 7.72 8.80 11.02
CA GLY A 12 7.03 9.56 12.06
C GLY A 12 5.50 9.55 11.99
N ALA A 13 4.88 8.90 11.01
CA ALA A 13 3.44 8.69 10.92
C ALA A 13 3.03 7.25 11.28
N ILE A 14 1.77 7.08 11.70
CA ILE A 14 1.14 5.78 11.87
C ILE A 14 0.34 5.50 10.61
N TYR A 15 0.54 4.31 10.05
CA TYR A 15 -0.18 3.81 8.89
C TYR A 15 -1.03 2.61 9.29
N GLU A 16 -2.16 2.46 8.62
CA GLU A 16 -2.95 1.25 8.61
C GLU A 16 -3.04 0.75 7.16
N VAL A 17 -2.81 -0.53 6.97
CA VAL A 17 -2.92 -1.22 5.68
C VAL A 17 -4.15 -2.11 5.74
N ILE A 18 -5.05 -1.90 4.79
CA ILE A 18 -6.23 -2.74 4.60
C ILE A 18 -6.05 -3.50 3.28
N PRO A 19 -5.79 -4.82 3.32
CA PRO A 19 -5.72 -5.64 2.12
C PRO A 19 -7.08 -5.73 1.42
N GLU A 20 -7.08 -5.55 0.11
CA GLU A 20 -8.26 -5.66 -0.75
C GLU A 20 -8.14 -6.89 -1.66
N GLU A 21 -8.67 -6.81 -2.88
CA GLU A 21 -8.55 -7.83 -3.91
C GLU A 21 -7.32 -7.57 -4.80
N GLU A 22 -6.90 -8.57 -5.57
CA GLU A 22 -5.91 -8.42 -6.66
C GLU A 22 -4.54 -7.82 -6.27
N ASN A 23 -4.09 -8.00 -5.02
CA ASN A 23 -2.87 -7.39 -4.46
C ASN A 23 -2.96 -5.85 -4.37
N THR A 24 -4.16 -5.33 -4.19
CA THR A 24 -4.44 -3.94 -3.87
C THR A 24 -4.58 -3.74 -2.36
N TYR A 25 -4.18 -2.57 -1.89
CA TYR A 25 -4.19 -2.20 -0.48
C TYR A 25 -4.63 -0.74 -0.34
N THR A 26 -5.61 -0.52 0.52
CA THR A 26 -5.98 0.83 0.96
C THR A 26 -5.13 1.22 2.15
N ILE A 27 -4.48 2.38 2.05
CA ILE A 27 -3.56 2.90 3.06
C ILE A 27 -4.23 4.07 3.76
N PHE A 28 -4.34 3.97 5.08
CA PHE A 28 -4.67 5.10 5.94
C PHE A 28 -3.39 5.65 6.57
N LYS A 29 -3.31 6.97 6.71
CA LYS A 29 -2.22 7.68 7.38
C LYS A 29 -2.81 8.56 8.46
N MET A 30 -2.39 8.35 9.71
CA MET A 30 -2.89 9.09 10.87
C MET A 30 -4.42 9.07 11.00
N GLY A 31 -5.05 7.93 10.66
CA GLY A 31 -6.49 7.72 10.78
C GLY A 31 -7.34 8.29 9.64
N ALA A 32 -6.72 8.86 8.60
CA ALA A 32 -7.41 9.29 7.38
C ALA A 32 -6.98 8.43 6.19
N GLU A 33 -7.91 8.10 5.31
CA GLU A 33 -7.61 7.42 4.04
C GLU A 33 -6.62 8.30 3.26
N TYR A 34 -5.54 7.69 2.80
CA TYR A 34 -4.41 8.41 2.23
C TYR A 34 -4.24 8.11 0.74
N LEU A 35 -4.11 6.84 0.39
CA LEU A 35 -3.94 6.39 -1.00
C LEU A 35 -4.23 4.89 -1.12
N GLN A 36 -4.40 4.44 -2.35
CA GLN A 36 -4.39 3.02 -2.70
C GLN A 36 -3.09 2.67 -3.42
N ILE A 37 -2.56 1.48 -3.13
CA ILE A 37 -1.41 0.90 -3.83
C ILE A 37 -1.72 -0.50 -4.29
N LEU A 38 -1.01 -0.94 -5.32
CA LEU A 38 -1.01 -2.32 -5.78
C LEU A 38 0.42 -2.83 -5.97
N LYS A 39 0.57 -4.15 -5.88
CA LYS A 39 1.78 -4.84 -6.31
C LYS A 39 1.56 -5.45 -7.69
N ASN A 40 2.29 -4.96 -8.69
CA ASN A 40 2.14 -5.45 -10.06
C ASN A 40 2.84 -6.82 -10.26
N SER A 41 2.67 -7.40 -11.45
CA SER A 41 3.26 -8.70 -11.81
C SER A 41 4.79 -8.72 -11.84
N ASN A 42 5.44 -7.55 -11.90
CA ASN A 42 6.89 -7.38 -11.83
C ASN A 42 7.37 -7.12 -10.40
N HIS A 43 6.51 -7.36 -9.39
CA HIS A 43 6.76 -7.11 -7.97
C HIS A 43 7.11 -5.65 -7.63
N LYS A 44 6.63 -4.69 -8.44
CA LYS A 44 6.76 -3.26 -8.17
C LYS A 44 5.52 -2.72 -7.49
N TRP A 45 5.73 -1.84 -6.52
CA TRP A 45 4.68 -1.15 -5.80
C TRP A 45 4.29 0.11 -6.56
N MET A 46 3.00 0.32 -6.74
CA MET A 46 2.48 1.41 -7.55
C MET A 46 1.28 2.04 -6.86
N ARG A 47 1.17 3.37 -6.92
CA ARG A 47 -0.05 4.07 -6.50
C ARG A 47 -1.15 3.88 -7.54
N ILE A 48 -2.40 3.82 -7.10
CA ILE A 48 -3.57 3.87 -7.98
C ILE A 48 -4.06 5.33 -8.06
N ASP A 49 -4.35 5.81 -9.27
CA ASP A 49 -4.99 7.11 -9.46
C ASP A 49 -6.49 7.01 -9.19
N TYR A 50 -6.99 7.77 -8.21
CA TYR A 50 -8.39 7.72 -7.80
C TYR A 50 -9.40 8.21 -8.86
N LYS A 51 -8.94 8.95 -9.90
CA LYS A 51 -9.84 9.44 -10.95
C LYS A 51 -9.98 8.45 -12.08
N THR A 52 -8.89 7.77 -12.43
CA THR A 52 -8.84 6.86 -13.58
C THR A 52 -8.90 5.39 -13.18
N ASP A 53 -8.69 5.09 -11.90
CA ASP A 53 -8.55 3.73 -11.35
C ASP A 53 -7.39 2.95 -12.00
N LEU A 54 -6.36 3.69 -12.45
CA LEU A 54 -5.20 3.11 -13.13
C LEU A 54 -3.93 3.22 -12.27
N PRO A 55 -3.03 2.22 -12.36
CA PRO A 55 -1.71 2.29 -11.74
C PRO A 55 -0.90 3.47 -12.31
N VAL A 56 -0.33 4.28 -11.43
CA VAL A 56 0.59 5.36 -11.78
C VAL A 56 2.01 4.83 -11.72
N VAL A 57 2.71 4.86 -12.86
CA VAL A 57 4.13 4.50 -12.96
C VAL A 57 4.95 5.76 -12.66
N GLU A 58 5.23 6.00 -11.38
CA GLU A 58 6.09 7.10 -10.92
C GLU A 58 7.02 6.62 -9.79
N GLU A 59 8.19 7.26 -9.65
CA GLU A 59 9.04 7.04 -8.48
C GLU A 59 8.38 7.66 -7.24
N ASN A 60 8.16 6.86 -6.21
CA ASN A 60 7.57 7.31 -4.96
C ASN A 60 8.14 6.52 -3.78
N ASP A 61 9.15 7.10 -3.12
CA ASP A 61 9.85 6.46 -2.01
C ASP A 61 8.91 6.05 -0.86
N GLU A 62 7.82 6.79 -0.63
CA GLU A 62 6.87 6.46 0.43
C GLU A 62 6.05 5.21 0.05
N VAL A 63 5.63 5.09 -1.20
CA VAL A 63 4.94 3.88 -1.71
C VAL A 63 5.85 2.66 -1.66
N GLU A 64 7.11 2.80 -2.07
CA GLU A 64 8.09 1.72 -2.00
C GLU A 64 8.38 1.30 -0.54
N ASP A 65 8.53 2.26 0.38
CA ASP A 65 8.74 1.97 1.81
C ASP A 65 7.52 1.24 2.43
N ILE A 66 6.30 1.71 2.13
CA ILE A 66 5.06 1.05 2.58
C ILE A 66 4.99 -0.37 2.02
N GLY A 67 5.26 -0.52 0.73
CA GLY A 67 5.27 -1.81 0.04
C GLY A 67 6.26 -2.80 0.63
N ALA A 68 7.46 -2.33 1.00
CA ALA A 68 8.46 -3.16 1.67
C ALA A 68 7.98 -3.67 3.05
N VAL A 69 7.22 -2.87 3.79
CA VAL A 69 6.60 -3.30 5.06
C VAL A 69 5.54 -4.37 4.81
N ILE A 70 4.70 -4.19 3.80
CA ILE A 70 3.67 -5.16 3.41
C ILE A 70 4.31 -6.50 3.03
N ASP A 71 5.36 -6.47 2.22
CA ASP A 71 6.10 -7.67 1.84
C ASP A 71 6.65 -8.41 3.06
N GLN A 72 7.27 -7.69 3.99
CA GLN A 72 7.78 -8.29 5.23
C GLN A 72 6.67 -8.86 6.12
N HIS A 73 5.48 -8.26 6.10
CA HIS A 73 4.34 -8.74 6.88
C HIS A 73 3.81 -10.07 6.35
N PHE A 74 3.65 -10.21 5.03
CA PHE A 74 3.06 -11.40 4.40
C PHE A 74 4.08 -12.48 4.00
N LEU A 75 5.38 -12.23 4.10
CA LEU A 75 6.43 -13.25 3.94
C LEU A 75 6.55 -14.23 5.14
N LYS A 76 5.74 -14.05 6.20
CA LYS A 76 5.76 -14.90 7.40
C LYS A 76 4.82 -16.10 7.31
#